data_AF-A0A1H9L9B4-F1
#
_entry.id   AF-A0A1H9L9B4-F1
#
_cell.length_a   1.000
_cell.length_b   1.000
_cell.length_c   1.000
_cell.angle_alpha   90.00
_cell.angle_beta   90.00
_cell.angle_gamma   90.00
#
_symmetry.space_group_name_H-M   'P 1'
#
loop_
_entity.id
_entity.type
_entity.pdbx_description
1 polymer ?
#
loop_
_entity_poly.entity_id
_entity_poly.type
_entity_poly.pdbx_seq_one_letter_code
_entity_poly.pdbx_strand_id
1 'polypeptide(L)' 'MGKIKGFFSDVMSEMRKTSWPKGKELTKYTVVVISTVVVMALFFVLVDLGISSLFRWYLDL' A
#
# COMPACT_ATOMS: atom_id res chain seq x y z
N MET A 1 0.67 26.11 34.53
CA MET A 1 0.69 25.82 33.08
C MET A 1 2.03 25.31 32.54
N GLY A 2 3.16 25.39 33.26
CA GLY A 2 4.47 24.90 32.77
C GLY A 2 4.67 23.38 32.73
N LYS A 3 3.97 22.60 33.58
CA LYS A 3 4.16 21.13 33.68
C LYS A 3 3.76 20.40 32.39
N ILE A 4 2.62 20.76 31.79
CA ILE A 4 2.10 20.12 30.57
C ILE A 4 3.05 20.33 29.39
N LYS A 5 3.65 21.52 29.25
CA LYS A 5 4.62 21.82 28.19
C LYS A 5 5.89 20.95 28.30
N GLY A 6 6.31 20.64 29.52
CA GLY A 6 7.40 19.68 29.79
C GLY A 6 7.02 18.24 29.41
N PHE A 7 5.85 17.76 29.83
CA PHE A 7 5.37 16.42 29.48
C PHE A 7 5.29 16.18 27.96
N PHE A 8 4.77 17.13 27.17
CA PHE A 8 4.74 16.98 25.71
C PHE A 8 6.14 16.98 25.08
N SER A 9 7.10 17.71 25.66
CA SER A 9 8.49 17.70 25.22
C SER A 9 9.16 16.35 25.49
N ASP A 10 8.91 15.77 26.66
CA ASP A 10 9.44 14.45 27.03
C ASP A 10 8.83 13.33 26.18
N VAL A 11 7.52 13.38 25.91
CA VAL A 11 6.84 12.44 25.01
C VAL A 11 7.39 12.54 23.58
N MET A 12 7.62 13.75 23.07
CA MET A 12 8.22 13.95 21.74
C MET A 12 9.66 13.44 21.67
N SER A 13 10.41 13.52 22.77
CA SER A 13 11.76 12.96 22.92
C SER A 13 11.73 11.43 22.93
N GLU A 14 10.80 10.82 23.67
CA GLU A 14 10.58 9.36 23.72
C GLU A 14 10.15 8.82 22.35
N MET A 15 9.25 9.52 21.65
CA MET A 15 8.79 9.19 20.30
C MET A 15 9.90 9.26 19.24
N ARG A 16 10.92 10.10 19.45
CA ARG A 16 12.12 10.12 18.59
C ARG A 16 13.10 9.00 18.88
N LYS A 17 13.07 8.42 20.09
CA LYS A 17 13.88 7.26 20.49
C LYS A 17 13.25 5.93 20.08
N THR A 18 11.93 5.87 20.01
CA THR A 18 11.23 4.77 19.33
C THR A 18 11.57 4.83 17.86
N SER A 19 11.76 3.67 17.24
CA SER A 19 12.29 3.47 15.88
C SER A 19 11.37 4.03 14.80
N TRP A 20 11.16 5.36 14.79
CA TRP A 20 10.34 6.01 13.79
C TRP A 20 11.05 5.81 12.45
N PRO A 21 10.42 5.06 11.54
CA PRO A 21 11.09 4.60 10.34
C PRO A 21 11.49 5.80 9.50
N LYS A 22 12.76 5.82 9.07
CA LYS A 22 13.23 6.80 8.07
C LYS A 22 12.41 6.55 6.81
N GLY A 23 11.69 7.56 6.33
CA GLY A 23 10.73 7.43 5.20
C GLY A 23 11.28 6.77 3.93
N LYS A 24 12.60 6.69 3.77
CA LYS A 24 13.27 5.95 2.69
C LYS A 24 12.93 4.44 2.67
N GLU A 25 12.75 3.80 3.83
CA GLU A 25 12.36 2.38 3.86
C GLU A 25 10.89 2.20 3.52
N LEU A 26 10.03 3.10 4.01
CA LEU A 26 8.60 3.09 3.70
C LEU A 26 8.35 3.20 2.19
N THR A 27 9.09 4.07 1.48
CA THR A 27 8.98 4.18 0.02
C THR A 27 9.32 2.87 -0.69
N LYS A 28 10.34 2.14 -0.23
CA LYS A 28 10.71 0.85 -0.85
C LYS A 28 9.59 -0.17 -0.70
N TYR A 29 8.98 -0.27 0.47
CA TYR A 29 7.84 -1.17 0.69
C TYR A 29 6.63 -0.77 -0.14
N THR A 30 6.31 0.52 -0.22
CA THR A 30 5.20 1.02 -1.06
C THR A 30 5.43 0.71 -2.54
N VAL A 31 6.67 0.86 -3.04
CA VAL A 31 7.00 0.54 -4.45
C VAL A 31 6.80 -0.95 -4.73
N VAL A 32 7.24 -1.84 -3.83
CA VAL A 32 7.02 -3.28 -4.00
C VAL A 32 5.53 -3.61 -4.04
N VAL A 33 4.73 -3.06 -3.11
CA VAL A 33 3.28 -3.29 -3.08
C VAL A 33 2.59 -2.76 -4.34
N ILE A 34 2.95 -1.57 -4.82
CA ILE A 34 2.38 -1.02 -6.07
C ILE A 34 2.74 -1.92 -7.25
N SER A 35 3.98 -2.41 -7.32
CA SER A 35 4.41 -3.29 -8.40
C SER A 35 3.61 -4.60 -8.44
N THR A 36 3.33 -5.22 -7.29
CA THR A 36 2.55 -6.46 -7.24
C THR A 36 1.09 -6.23 -7.61
N VAL A 37 0.50 -5.11 -7.18
CA VAL A 37 -0.87 -4.72 -7.53
C VAL A 37 -1.02 -4.50 -9.04
N VAL A 38 -0.08 -3.81 -9.68
CA VAL A 38 -0.10 -3.59 -11.14
C VAL A 38 -0.06 -4.91 -11.91
N VAL A 39 0.78 -5.85 -11.49
CA VAL A 39 0.85 -7.18 -12.11
C VAL A 39 -0.47 -7.93 -11.99
N MET A 40 -1.09 -7.93 -10.80
CA MET A 40 -2.41 -8.56 -10.60
C MET A 40 -3.51 -7.88 -11.43
N ALA A 41 -3.50 -6.55 -11.53
CA ALA A 41 -4.46 -5.81 -12.34
C ALA A 41 -4.36 -6.19 -13.83
N LEU A 42 -3.15 -6.30 -14.37
CA LEU A 42 -2.93 -6.76 -15.75
C LEU A 42 -3.43 -8.19 -15.96
N PHE A 43 -3.20 -9.08 -15.00
CA PHE A 43 -3.69 -10.45 -15.06
C PHE A 43 -5.23 -10.49 -15.10
N PHE A 44 -5.91 -9.73 -14.25
CA PHE A 44 -7.37 -9.66 -14.28
C PHE A 44 -7.91 -9.14 -15.61
N VAL A 45 -7.32 -8.10 -16.18
CA VAL A 45 -7.72 -7.60 -17.50
C VAL A 45 -7.63 -8.69 -18.58
N LEU A 46 -6.53 -9.44 -18.61
CA LEU A 46 -6.35 -10.54 -19.57
C LEU A 46 -7.39 -11.65 -19.36
N VAL A 47 -7.63 -12.03 -18.11
CA VAL A 47 -8.59 -13.08 -17.76
C VAL A 47 -10.02 -12.65 -18.08
N ASP A 48 -10.41 -11.44 -17.71
CA ASP A 48 -11.76 -10.92 -17.94
C ASP A 48 -12.07 -10.83 -19.43
N LEU A 49 -11.10 -10.40 -20.25
CA LEU A 49 -11.24 -10.38 -21.72
C LEU A 49 -11.32 -11.80 -22.29
N GLY A 50 -10.50 -12.72 -21.80
CA GLY A 50 -10.54 -14.13 -22.20
C GLY A 50 -11.88 -14.78 -21.88
N ILE A 51 -12.33 -14.66 -20.63
CA ILE A 51 -13.62 -15.20 -20.17
C ILE A 51 -14.78 -14.55 -20.92
N SER A 52 -14.78 -13.22 -21.08
CA SER A 52 -15.85 -12.51 -21.79
C SER A 52 -15.97 -12.96 -23.25
N SER A 53 -14.83 -13.20 -23.90
CA SER A 53 -14.80 -13.69 -25.29
C SER A 53 -15.30 -15.13 -25.40
N LEU A 54 -14.90 -16.00 -24.47
CA LEU A 54 -15.37 -17.39 -24.39
C LEU A 54 -16.88 -17.47 -24.10
N PHE A 55 -17.38 -16.65 -23.18
CA PHE A 55 -18.80 -16.58 -22.87
C PHE A 55 -19.63 -16.09 -24.06
N ARG A 56 -19.16 -15.07 -24.79
CA ARG A 56 -19.82 -14.63 -26.03
C ARG A 56 -19.88 -15.74 -27.06
N TRP A 57 -18.78 -16.46 -27.26
CA TRP A 57 -18.73 -17.57 -28.20
C TRP A 57 -19.69 -18.71 -27.82
N TYR A 58 -19.84 -18.98 -26.51
CA TYR A 58 -20.82 -19.96 -26.01
C TYR A 58 -22.27 -19.49 -26.16
N LEU A 59 -22.55 -18.19 -26.01
CA LEU A 59 -23.91 -17.65 -26.14
C LEU A 59 -24.37 -17.48 -27.59
N ASP A 60 -23.43 -17.28 -28.53
CA ASP A 60 -23.71 -17.22 -29.97
C ASP A 60 -23.78 -18.62 -30.63
N LEU A 61 -23.48 -19.70 -29.89
CA LEU A 61 -23.56 -21.10 -30.32
C LEU A 61 -24.98 -21.66 -30.16
#